data_AF-A0A842TSW7-F1
#
_entry.id   AF-A0A842TSW7-F1
#
_cell.length_a   1.000
_cell.length_b   1.000
_cell.length_c   1.000
_cell.angle_alpha   90.00
_cell.angle_beta   90.00
_cell.angle_gamma   90.00
#
_symmetry.space_group_name_H-M   'P 1'
#
loop_
_entity.id
_entity.type
_entity.pdbx_description
1 polymer ?
#
loop_
_entity_poly.entity_id
_entity_poly.type
_entity_poly.pdbx_seq_one_letter_code
_entity_poly.pdbx_strand_id
1 'polypeptide(L)'
;MKKIDLLKKLYDQEISLDEAKDIYNKIMDYDNTQMKDLLCLSDVEFTALGGPYVDFDILAKWRYEGWPNKCIKCKEEIVVEKFGWVIKKTEQGKPVLCHVKCLKND
;
A
#
# COMPACT_ATOMS: atom_id res chain seq x y z
N MET A 1 9.74 -18.85 9.66
CA MET A 1 8.82 -18.80 8.51
C MET A 1 9.60 -18.36 7.26
N LYS A 2 9.26 -18.78 6.03
CA LYS A 2 9.98 -18.37 4.82
C LYS A 2 9.43 -17.03 4.30
N LYS A 3 10.30 -16.18 3.74
CA LYS A 3 9.88 -14.94 3.06
C LYS A 3 8.97 -15.27 1.87
N ILE A 4 7.93 -14.46 1.68
CA ILE A 4 6.98 -14.56 0.59
C ILE A 4 6.80 -13.17 -0.02
N ASP A 5 6.98 -13.06 -1.34
CA ASP A 5 6.64 -11.83 -2.04
C ASP A 5 5.13 -11.78 -2.29
N LEU A 6 4.40 -11.23 -1.30
CA LEU A 6 2.95 -11.28 -1.27
C LEU A 6 2.32 -10.54 -2.44
N LEU A 7 2.78 -9.30 -2.69
CA LEU A 7 2.22 -8.46 -3.74
C LEU A 7 2.53 -9.01 -5.13
N LYS A 8 3.71 -9.64 -5.32
CA LYS A 8 4.02 -10.33 -6.56
C LYS A 8 3.06 -11.48 -6.84
N LYS A 9 2.88 -12.37 -5.88
CA LYS A 9 2.00 -13.54 -6.03
C LYS A 9 0.56 -13.14 -6.31
N LEU A 10 0.10 -12.06 -5.67
CA LEU A 10 -1.24 -11.53 -5.92
C LEU A 10 -1.35 -10.90 -7.32
N TYR A 11 -0.35 -10.13 -7.76
CA TYR A 11 -0.33 -9.52 -9.09
C TYR A 11 -0.31 -10.57 -10.21
N ASP A 12 0.52 -11.61 -10.05
CA ASP A 12 0.66 -12.72 -10.98
C ASP A 12 -0.53 -13.70 -10.92
N GLN A 13 -1.53 -13.43 -10.06
CA GLN A 13 -2.72 -14.26 -9.84
C GLN A 13 -2.40 -15.68 -9.36
N GLU A 14 -1.23 -15.89 -8.74
CA GLU A 14 -0.86 -17.16 -8.10
C GLU A 14 -1.62 -17.40 -6.80
N ILE A 15 -2.11 -16.34 -6.17
CA ILE A 15 -2.97 -16.36 -4.99
C ILE A 15 -4.11 -15.35 -5.17
N SER A 16 -5.25 -15.63 -4.55
CA SER A 16 -6.39 -14.72 -4.43
C SER A 16 -6.15 -13.64 -3.37
N LEU A 17 -6.99 -12.60 -3.38
CA LEU A 17 -6.97 -11.54 -2.36
C LEU A 17 -7.26 -12.08 -0.95
N ASP A 18 -8.14 -13.07 -0.84
CA ASP A 18 -8.48 -13.68 0.46
C ASP A 18 -7.32 -14.52 0.99
N GLU A 19 -6.66 -15.31 0.13
CA GLU A 19 -5.42 -16.01 0.51
C GLU A 19 -4.31 -15.03 0.91
N ALA A 20 -4.21 -13.87 0.24
CA ALA A 20 -3.24 -12.85 0.59
C ALA A 20 -3.49 -12.28 2.00
N LYS A 21 -4.76 -12.03 2.35
CA LYS A 21 -5.17 -11.61 3.71
C LYS A 21 -4.89 -12.69 4.75
N ASP A 22 -5.15 -13.95 4.43
CA ASP A 22 -4.86 -15.07 5.32
C ASP A 22 -3.37 -15.22 5.58
N ILE A 23 -2.53 -15.07 4.56
CA ILE A 23 -1.07 -15.03 4.72
C ILE A 23 -0.69 -13.88 5.63
N TYR A 24 -1.16 -12.67 5.34
CA TYR A 24 -0.86 -11.47 6.14
C TYR A 24 -1.22 -11.66 7.63
N ASN A 25 -2.42 -12.15 7.93
CA ASN A 25 -2.88 -12.39 9.29
C ASN A 25 -2.00 -13.42 10.01
N LYS A 26 -1.63 -14.52 9.35
CA LYS A 26 -0.71 -15.53 9.91
C LYS A 26 0.65 -14.94 10.29
N ILE A 27 1.15 -13.99 9.50
CA ILE A 27 2.42 -13.30 9.80
C ILE A 27 2.26 -12.34 10.96
N MET A 28 1.15 -11.59 10.97
CA MET A 28 0.82 -10.66 12.06
C MET A 28 0.76 -11.37 13.42
N ASP A 29 0.17 -12.57 13.45
CA ASP A 29 0.07 -13.38 14.66
C ASP A 29 1.41 -14.03 15.05
N TYR A 30 2.31 -14.27 14.10
CA TYR A 30 3.60 -14.91 14.33
C TYR A 30 4.68 -13.92 14.81
N ASP A 31 4.94 -12.87 14.03
CA ASP A 31 5.94 -11.84 14.32
C ASP A 31 5.65 -10.57 13.49
N ASN A 32 4.99 -9.60 14.13
CA ASN A 32 4.65 -8.34 13.49
C ASN A 32 5.87 -7.43 13.27
N THR A 33 7.00 -7.66 13.94
CA THR A 33 8.19 -6.80 13.86
C THR A 33 8.97 -7.02 12.57
N GLN A 34 8.88 -8.24 12.01
CA GLN A 34 9.54 -8.62 10.76
C GLN A 34 8.58 -8.68 9.57
N MET A 35 7.35 -8.22 9.74
CA MET A 35 6.29 -8.35 8.73
C MET A 35 6.69 -7.80 7.36
N LYS A 36 7.32 -6.61 7.34
CA LYS A 36 7.83 -5.99 6.12
C LYS A 36 8.78 -6.92 5.35
N ASP A 37 9.74 -7.52 6.06
CA ASP A 37 10.76 -8.39 5.47
C ASP A 37 10.21 -9.77 5.09
N LEU A 38 9.27 -10.29 5.86
CA LEU A 38 8.62 -11.57 5.61
C LEU A 38 7.67 -11.50 4.41
N LEU A 39 7.06 -10.34 4.16
CA LEU A 39 6.17 -10.06 3.02
C LEU A 39 6.87 -9.44 1.80
N CYS A 40 8.18 -9.19 1.90
CA CYS A 40 8.98 -8.49 0.89
C CYS A 40 8.37 -7.12 0.49
N LEU A 41 7.91 -6.34 1.46
CA LEU A 41 7.39 -4.99 1.26
C LEU A 41 8.52 -3.96 1.37
N SER A 42 8.46 -2.92 0.56
CA SER A 42 9.24 -1.69 0.76
C SER A 42 8.66 -0.86 1.91
N ASP A 43 9.41 0.13 2.38
CA ASP A 43 8.93 1.06 3.42
C ASP A 43 7.70 1.85 2.97
N VAL A 44 7.64 2.22 1.69
CA VAL A 44 6.53 2.94 1.06
C VAL A 44 5.27 2.08 1.08
N GLU A 45 5.39 0.80 0.69
CA GLU A 45 4.28 -0.15 0.65
C GLU A 45 3.79 -0.51 2.04
N PHE A 46 4.71 -0.75 2.97
CA PHE A 46 4.37 -1.01 4.37
C PHE A 46 3.64 0.19 4.99
N THR A 47 4.08 1.41 4.70
CA THR A 47 3.41 2.64 5.13
C THR A 47 2.02 2.76 4.53
N ALA A 48 1.83 2.40 3.25
CA ALA A 48 0.52 2.41 2.62
C ALA A 48 -0.47 1.41 3.24
N LEU A 49 -0.01 0.20 3.57
CA LEU A 49 -0.81 -0.83 4.25
C LEU A 49 -1.21 -0.44 5.67
N GLY A 50 -0.38 0.35 6.36
CA GLY A 50 -0.75 0.90 7.66
C GLY A 50 -1.90 1.91 7.60
N GLY A 51 -2.25 2.40 6.40
CA GLY A 51 -3.37 3.30 6.18
C GLY A 51 -4.70 2.57 5.96
N PRO A 52 -5.85 3.17 6.32
CA PRO A 52 -7.16 2.50 6.28
C PRO A 52 -7.77 2.33 4.87
N TYR A 53 -7.05 2.68 3.81
CA TYR A 53 -7.65 2.92 2.49
C TYR A 53 -6.98 2.20 1.32
N VAL A 54 -5.99 1.34 1.54
CA VAL A 54 -5.31 0.57 0.47
C VAL A 54 -5.35 -0.91 0.79
N ASP A 55 -5.99 -1.65 -0.10
CA ASP A 55 -6.00 -3.12 -0.09
C ASP A 55 -4.80 -3.68 -0.89
N PHE A 56 -4.48 -4.96 -0.67
CA PHE A 56 -3.32 -5.61 -1.28
C PHE A 56 -3.37 -5.61 -2.82
N ASP A 57 -4.55 -5.72 -3.42
CA ASP A 57 -4.72 -5.75 -4.88
C ASP A 57 -4.37 -4.41 -5.52
N ILE A 58 -4.77 -3.30 -4.89
CA ILE A 58 -4.38 -1.95 -5.30
C ILE A 58 -2.88 -1.76 -5.14
N LEU A 59 -2.33 -2.18 -4.01
CA LEU A 59 -0.90 -2.00 -3.74
C LEU A 59 -0.02 -2.82 -4.70
N ALA A 60 -0.46 -4.04 -5.03
CA ALA A 60 0.17 -4.87 -6.05
C ALA A 60 0.15 -4.19 -7.42
N LYS A 61 -0.99 -3.59 -7.81
CA LYS A 61 -1.05 -2.77 -9.03
C LYS A 61 -0.10 -1.58 -8.96
N TRP A 62 -0.06 -0.82 -7.87
CA TRP A 62 0.86 0.32 -7.76
C TRP A 62 2.33 -0.09 -7.85
N ARG A 63 2.71 -1.25 -7.30
CA ARG A 63 4.07 -1.79 -7.42
C ARG A 63 4.48 -2.02 -8.89
N TYR A 64 3.59 -2.59 -9.71
CA TYR A 64 3.94 -3.03 -11.07
C TYR A 64 3.50 -2.08 -12.18
N GLU A 65 2.47 -1.27 -11.94
CA GLU A 65 1.89 -0.33 -12.91
C GLU A 65 2.22 1.13 -12.58
N GLY A 66 2.77 1.38 -11.39
CA GLY A 66 3.18 2.71 -10.93
C GLY A 66 2.24 3.30 -9.89
N TRP A 67 2.83 4.07 -8.98
CA TRP A 67 2.11 4.78 -7.93
C TRP A 67 1.43 6.05 -8.46
N PRO A 68 0.33 6.50 -7.83
CA PRO A 68 -0.18 7.85 -8.08
C PRO A 68 0.91 8.87 -7.73
N ASN A 69 1.28 9.70 -8.69
CA ASN A 69 2.37 10.67 -8.56
C ASN A 69 1.90 12.12 -8.41
N LYS A 70 0.60 12.34 -8.17
CA LYS A 70 0.03 13.69 -8.01
C LYS A 70 -0.91 13.74 -6.82
N CYS A 71 -0.83 14.84 -6.08
CA CYS A 71 -1.76 15.12 -4.99
C CYS A 71 -3.17 15.36 -5.52
N ILE A 72 -4.16 14.67 -4.96
CA ILE A 72 -5.56 14.85 -5.36
C ILE A 72 -6.06 16.30 -5.16
N LYS A 73 -5.53 17.02 -4.15
CA LYS A 73 -5.95 18.39 -3.82
C LYS A 73 -5.20 19.45 -4.63
N CYS A 74 -3.88 19.54 -4.47
CA CYS A 74 -3.08 20.60 -5.11
C CYS A 74 -2.53 20.24 -6.50
N LYS A 75 -2.71 19.00 -6.98
CA LYS A 75 -2.22 18.50 -8.28
C LYS A 75 -0.70 18.48 -8.48
N GLU A 76 0.07 19.07 -7.57
CA GLU A 76 1.52 18.96 -7.50
C GLU A 76 2.00 17.51 -7.35
N GLU A 77 3.23 17.28 -7.79
CA GLU A 77 3.90 15.98 -7.78
C GLU A 77 4.04 15.42 -6.36
N ILE A 78 3.85 14.10 -6.22
CA ILE A 78 4.19 13.32 -5.05
C ILE A 78 5.30 12.36 -5.43
N VAL A 79 6.43 12.49 -4.74
CA VAL A 79 7.52 11.50 -4.77
C VAL A 79 7.29 10.56 -3.60
N VAL A 80 6.79 9.36 -3.86
CA VAL A 80 6.28 8.46 -2.82
C VAL A 80 7.35 8.03 -1.81
N GLU A 81 8.59 7.90 -2.27
CA GLU A 81 9.77 7.53 -1.50
C GLU A 81 10.20 8.63 -0.51
N LYS A 82 9.78 9.88 -0.72
CA LYS A 82 10.06 11.00 0.19
C LYS A 82 9.03 11.13 1.33
N PHE A 83 8.04 10.23 1.38
CA PHE A 83 6.91 10.32 2.30
C PHE A 83 6.20 11.69 2.23
N GLY A 84 5.48 12.10 3.28
CA GLY A 84 4.77 13.39 3.30
C GLY A 84 3.43 13.38 2.56
N TRP A 85 2.89 12.19 2.30
CA TRP A 85 1.58 11.95 1.71
C TRP A 85 0.74 11.07 2.64
N VAL A 86 -0.57 11.09 2.42
CA VAL A 86 -1.54 10.15 2.99
C VAL A 86 -2.40 9.58 1.87
N ILE A 87 -2.95 8.40 2.07
CA ILE A 87 -4.00 7.91 1.18
C ILE A 87 -5.34 8.53 1.58
N LYS A 88 -6.13 8.91 0.58
CA LYS A 88 -7.55 9.26 0.69
C LYS A 88 -8.33 8.41 -0.30
N LYS A 89 -9.65 8.30 -0.09
CA LYS A 89 -10.57 7.76 -1.10
C LYS A 89 -11.23 8.92 -1.84
N THR A 90 -11.37 8.79 -3.16
CA THR A 90 -12.27 9.68 -3.93
C THR A 90 -13.72 9.34 -3.61
N GLU A 91 -14.66 10.15 -4.09
CA GLU A 91 -16.11 9.87 -4.00
C GLU A 91 -16.50 8.52 -4.62
N GLN A 92 -15.72 8.06 -5.61
CA GLN A 92 -15.88 6.75 -6.26
C GLN A 92 -15.18 5.61 -5.51
N GLY A 93 -14.62 5.87 -4.32
CA GLY A 93 -13.92 4.88 -3.50
C GLY A 93 -12.49 4.57 -3.96
N LYS A 94 -11.97 5.22 -5.01
CA LYS A 94 -10.62 4.97 -5.53
C LYS A 94 -9.57 5.56 -4.57
N PRO A 95 -8.56 4.78 -4.15
CA PRO A 95 -7.46 5.31 -3.37
C PRO A 95 -6.58 6.26 -4.19
N VAL A 96 -6.26 7.41 -3.60
CA VAL A 96 -5.44 8.47 -4.19
C VAL A 96 -4.50 9.04 -3.13
N LEU A 97 -3.40 9.63 -3.55
CA LEU A 97 -2.46 10.28 -2.64
C LEU A 97 -2.81 11.76 -2.44
N CYS A 98 -2.63 12.24 -1.22
CA CYS A 98 -2.76 13.64 -0.84
C CYS A 98 -1.56 14.04 -0.01
N HIS A 99 -0.95 15.19 -0.28
CA HIS A 99 0.10 15.71 0.59
C HIS A 99 -0.44 15.94 2.01
N VAL A 100 0.34 15.57 3.03
CA VAL A 100 -0.01 15.84 4.45
C VAL A 100 -0.28 17.34 4.67
N LYS A 101 0.52 18.23 4.07
CA LYS A 101 0.31 19.69 4.15
C LYS A 101 -1.02 20.16 3.57
N CYS A 102 -1.57 19.44 2.59
CA CYS A 102 -2.83 19.79 1.94
C CYS A 102 -4.07 19.42 2.78
N LEU A 103 -3.89 18.59 3.83
CA LEU A 103 -4.96 18.23 4.76
C LEU A 103 -5.40 19.41 5.64
N LYS A 104 -4.52 20.39 5.88
CA LYS A 104 -4.82 21.55 6.74
C LYS A 104 -5.67 22.63 6.06
N ASN A 105 -5.90 22.51 4.75
CA ASN A 105 -6.64 23.51 3.97
C ASN A 105 -8.08 23.06 3.68
N ASP A 106 -8.65 22.14 4.46
CA ASP A 106 -10.08 21.78 4.40
C ASP A 106 -10.85 22.57 5.46
#